data_AF-A0A964V8L3-F1
#
_entry.id   AF-A0A964V8L3-F1
#
_cell.length_a   1.000
_cell.length_b   1.000
_cell.length_c   1.000
_cell.angle_alpha   90.00
_cell.angle_beta   90.00
_cell.angle_gamma   90.00
#
_symmetry.space_group_name_H-M   'P 1'
#
loop_
_entity.id
_entity.type
_entity.pdbx_description
1 polymer ?
#
loop_
_entity_poly.entity_id
_entity_poly.type
_entity_poly.pdbx_seq_one_letter_code
_entity_poly.pdbx_strand_id
1 'polypeptide(L)'
;MRLLSRRLPPAGDPPRPRWLPQRAPLVGRTSPLQSHPRISRITHRIRSRPLTSYSVRARRQSGRGPLDGLGALVALACPLVLLTACSSDLPPPPPQPIAFNHQVHIENEIECVRCHQGVETQAQAGLPPISSCAVCHRRNDAPDSPEVLKFMGNLERGEPVIWRKVNTLPTSAMVHFKHSPHIAAGVECATCHGDVGSMTVARQVVNVADMGWCLSCHKERGASVDCLTCHH
;
A
#
# COMPACT_ATOMS: atom_id res chain seq x y z
N MET A 1 44.18 32.37 41.50
CA MET A 1 43.97 32.54 40.05
C MET A 1 42.50 32.30 39.72
N ARG A 2 41.73 33.35 39.40
CA ARG A 2 40.32 33.26 38.98
C ARG A 2 40.26 33.01 37.47
N LEU A 3 39.74 31.86 37.06
CA LEU A 3 39.48 31.55 35.64
C LEU A 3 38.17 32.23 35.22
N LEU A 4 38.28 33.28 34.39
CA LEU A 4 37.17 33.96 33.75
C LEU A 4 36.64 33.09 32.60
N SER A 5 35.49 32.44 32.81
CA SER A 5 34.76 31.73 31.75
C SER A 5 34.05 32.74 30.85
N ARG A 6 34.58 32.93 29.63
CA ARG A 6 33.92 33.72 28.57
C ARG A 6 32.88 32.85 27.87
N ARG A 7 31.61 33.23 27.97
CA ARG A 7 30.51 32.60 27.21
C ARG A 7 30.60 33.07 25.74
N LEU A 8 30.53 32.12 24.82
CA LEU A 8 30.37 32.38 23.39
C LEU A 8 28.95 32.91 23.09
N PRO A 9 28.78 33.83 22.13
CA PRO A 9 27.47 34.32 21.71
C PRO A 9 26.67 33.22 20.96
N PRO A 10 25.33 33.28 20.98
CA PRO A 10 24.50 32.31 20.27
C PRO A 10 24.68 32.41 18.75
N ALA A 11 24.69 31.26 18.08
CA ALA A 11 24.69 31.18 16.64
C ALA A 11 23.38 31.77 16.08
N GLY A 12 23.49 32.69 15.12
CA GLY A 12 22.34 33.23 14.41
C GLY A 12 21.74 32.21 13.45
N ASP A 13 20.45 32.37 13.17
CA ASP A 13 19.71 31.47 12.28
C ASP A 13 20.27 31.47 10.85
N PRO A 14 20.33 30.31 10.17
CA PRO A 14 20.77 30.22 8.79
C PRO A 14 19.77 30.90 7.84
N PRO A 15 20.25 31.45 6.70
CA PRO A 15 19.40 32.11 5.72
C PRO A 15 18.45 31.12 5.05
N ARG A 16 17.19 31.55 4.86
CA ARG A 16 16.16 30.72 4.23
C ARG A 16 16.46 30.47 2.74
N PRO A 17 16.29 29.23 2.22
CA PRO A 17 16.55 28.93 0.82
C PRO A 17 15.54 29.61 -0.12
N ARG A 18 16.05 30.13 -1.25
CA ARG A 18 15.35 30.97 -2.24
C ARG A 18 14.18 30.29 -2.97
N TRP A 19 13.99 28.98 -2.80
CA TRP A 19 12.97 28.19 -3.51
C TRP A 19 11.67 27.95 -2.74
N LEU A 20 11.54 28.44 -1.49
CA LEU A 20 10.28 28.38 -0.76
C LEU A 20 9.25 29.36 -1.35
N PRO A 21 8.08 28.89 -1.83
CA PRO A 21 7.03 29.80 -2.26
C PRO A 21 6.50 30.59 -1.07
N GLN A 22 6.33 31.90 -1.26
CA GLN A 22 5.73 32.78 -0.25
C GLN A 22 4.29 32.34 0.01
N ARG A 23 3.94 32.10 1.28
CA ARG A 23 2.56 31.73 1.65
C ARG A 23 1.62 32.85 1.22
N ALA A 24 0.74 32.56 0.26
CA ALA A 24 -0.31 33.48 -0.14
C ALA A 24 -1.34 33.65 1.00
N PRO A 25 -1.93 34.84 1.19
CA PRO A 25 -2.96 35.06 2.19
C PRO A 25 -4.23 34.28 1.83
N LEU A 26 -4.86 33.68 2.84
CA LEU A 26 -6.12 32.96 2.72
C LEU A 26 -7.26 33.95 2.42
N VAL A 27 -7.65 34.06 1.16
CA VAL A 27 -8.87 34.76 0.75
C VAL A 27 -10.05 33.80 0.90
N GLY A 28 -10.97 34.12 1.81
CA GLY A 28 -12.20 33.36 2.04
C GLY A 28 -13.08 33.31 0.79
N ARG A 29 -13.27 32.12 0.23
CA ARG A 29 -14.27 31.87 -0.81
C ARG A 29 -15.60 31.53 -0.15
N THR A 30 -16.53 32.47 -0.19
CA THR A 30 -17.96 32.18 -0.05
C THR A 30 -18.48 31.68 -1.40
N SER A 31 -18.76 30.38 -1.50
CA SER A 31 -19.45 29.80 -2.67
C SER A 31 -20.97 30.00 -2.51
N PRO A 32 -21.71 30.44 -3.55
CA PRO A 32 -23.16 30.48 -3.50
C PRO A 32 -23.72 29.06 -3.63
N LEU A 33 -24.64 28.68 -2.73
CA LEU A 33 -25.45 27.47 -2.88
C LEU A 33 -26.27 27.57 -4.17
N GLN A 34 -25.96 26.72 -5.15
CA GLN A 34 -26.84 26.47 -6.30
C GLN A 34 -27.94 25.48 -5.87
N SER A 35 -29.18 25.92 -5.98
CA SER A 35 -30.37 25.10 -5.76
C SER A 35 -30.52 24.05 -6.87
N HIS A 36 -30.55 22.77 -6.49
CA HIS A 36 -30.85 21.66 -7.40
C HIS A 36 -32.32 21.68 -7.88
N PRO A 37 -32.61 21.30 -9.14
CA PRO A 37 -33.99 21.14 -9.61
C PRO A 37 -34.68 19.93 -8.95
N ARG A 38 -35.98 20.08 -8.65
CA ARG A 38 -36.83 19.05 -8.05
C ARG A 38 -36.93 17.83 -8.98
N ILE A 39 -36.57 16.66 -8.45
CA ILE A 39 -36.78 15.37 -9.11
C ILE A 39 -38.29 15.07 -9.12
N SER A 40 -38.92 15.11 -10.29
CA SER A 40 -40.28 14.62 -10.49
C SER A 40 -40.31 13.10 -10.28
N ARG A 41 -41.20 12.63 -9.39
CA ARG A 41 -41.45 11.21 -9.14
C ARG A 41 -41.92 10.51 -10.42
N ILE A 42 -41.06 9.70 -11.02
CA ILE A 42 -41.46 8.74 -12.05
C ILE A 42 -42.12 7.54 -11.33
N THR A 43 -43.45 7.45 -11.39
CA THR A 43 -44.19 6.28 -10.92
C THR A 43 -44.16 5.20 -12.00
N HIS A 44 -43.21 4.26 -11.91
CA HIS A 44 -43.27 3.05 -12.73
C HIS A 44 -44.39 2.13 -12.21
N ARG A 45 -45.47 2.03 -12.99
CA ARG A 45 -46.57 1.07 -12.76
C ARG A 45 -46.05 -0.34 -13.08
N ILE A 46 -45.61 -1.06 -12.05
CA ILE A 46 -45.23 -2.47 -12.16
C ILE A 46 -46.49 -3.29 -12.44
N ARG A 47 -46.61 -3.84 -13.65
CA ARG A 47 -47.61 -4.87 -13.98
C ARG A 47 -47.17 -6.18 -13.32
N SER A 48 -47.82 -6.54 -12.21
CA SER A 48 -47.71 -7.87 -11.61
C SER A 48 -48.32 -8.93 -12.53
N ARG A 49 -47.50 -9.84 -13.04
CA ARG A 49 -47.97 -11.05 -13.75
C ARG A 49 -48.49 -12.05 -12.70
N PRO A 50 -49.62 -12.74 -12.94
CA PRO A 50 -50.12 -13.73 -12.00
C PRO A 50 -49.17 -14.93 -11.97
N LEU A 51 -48.80 -15.34 -10.75
CA LEU A 51 -48.01 -16.54 -10.49
C LEU A 51 -48.88 -17.76 -10.81
N THR A 52 -48.56 -18.47 -11.89
CA THR A 52 -49.10 -19.80 -12.14
C THR A 52 -48.60 -20.74 -11.04
N SER A 53 -49.53 -21.24 -10.23
CA SER A 53 -49.25 -22.22 -9.17
C SER A 53 -48.76 -23.53 -9.78
N TYR A 54 -47.45 -23.75 -9.77
CA TYR A 54 -46.86 -25.03 -10.13
C TYR A 54 -47.11 -26.00 -8.97
N SER A 55 -48.07 -26.92 -9.13
CA SER A 55 -48.32 -27.96 -8.14
C SER A 55 -47.18 -28.98 -8.19
N VAL A 56 -46.20 -28.86 -7.32
CA VAL A 56 -45.17 -29.87 -7.12
C VAL A 56 -45.82 -31.06 -6.44
N ARG A 57 -46.06 -32.16 -7.19
CA ARG A 57 -46.44 -33.44 -6.59
C ARG A 57 -45.27 -33.95 -5.76
N ALA A 58 -45.40 -33.88 -4.43
CA ALA A 58 -44.47 -34.50 -3.50
C ALA A 58 -44.46 -36.02 -3.74
N ARG A 59 -43.36 -36.52 -4.31
CA ARG A 59 -43.11 -37.96 -4.41
C ARG A 59 -42.75 -38.47 -3.02
N ARG A 60 -43.65 -39.25 -2.42
CA ARG A 60 -43.46 -39.92 -1.14
C ARG A 60 -42.37 -40.98 -1.30
N GLN A 61 -41.16 -40.69 -0.84
CA GLN A 61 -40.06 -41.66 -0.81
C GLN A 61 -40.21 -42.51 0.46
N SER A 62 -40.80 -43.69 0.31
CA SER A 62 -40.77 -44.74 1.32
C SER A 62 -39.49 -45.55 1.16
N GLY A 63 -38.53 -45.34 2.05
CA GLY A 63 -37.30 -46.12 2.09
C GLY A 63 -36.56 -45.87 3.40
N ARG A 64 -37.00 -46.50 4.49
CA ARG A 64 -36.20 -46.65 5.71
C ARG A 64 -35.18 -47.76 5.45
N GLY A 65 -33.96 -47.37 5.12
CA GLY A 65 -32.79 -48.25 5.15
C GLY A 65 -31.95 -47.95 6.39
N PRO A 66 -31.35 -48.96 7.06
CA PRO A 66 -30.58 -48.75 8.28
C PRO A 66 -29.16 -48.28 7.95
N LEU A 67 -29.00 -46.99 7.63
CA LEU A 67 -27.69 -46.32 7.50
C LEU A 67 -27.75 -44.90 8.10
N ASP A 68 -28.47 -44.74 9.21
CA ASP A 68 -28.53 -43.50 9.98
C ASP A 68 -27.30 -43.41 10.90
N GLY A 69 -26.16 -42.96 10.37
CA GLY A 69 -24.96 -42.79 11.18
C GLY A 69 -23.90 -41.82 10.64
N LEU A 70 -23.85 -41.57 9.33
CA LEU A 70 -22.81 -40.71 8.72
C LEU A 70 -23.31 -39.33 8.23
N GLY A 71 -24.62 -39.09 8.16
CA GLY A 71 -25.17 -37.82 7.64
C GLY A 71 -25.01 -36.61 8.56
N ALA A 72 -24.92 -36.83 9.89
CA ALA A 72 -24.83 -35.74 10.86
C ALA A 72 -23.44 -35.08 10.93
N LEU A 73 -22.37 -35.83 10.63
CA LEU A 73 -20.99 -35.31 10.64
C LEU A 73 -20.70 -34.40 9.43
N VAL A 74 -21.31 -34.68 8.27
CA VAL A 74 -21.14 -33.86 7.06
C VAL A 74 -21.89 -32.53 7.15
N ALA A 75 -23.06 -32.49 7.81
CA ALA A 75 -23.84 -31.26 8.01
C ALA A 75 -23.22 -30.29 9.03
N LEU A 76 -22.44 -30.79 10.00
CA LEU A 76 -21.73 -29.98 11.00
C LEU A 76 -20.30 -29.58 10.58
N ALA A 77 -19.68 -30.30 9.66
CA ALA A 77 -18.38 -29.89 9.09
C ALA A 77 -18.50 -28.69 8.12
N CYS A 78 -19.62 -28.57 7.41
CA CYS A 78 -19.85 -27.51 6.42
C CYS A 78 -19.85 -26.08 7.00
N PRO A 79 -20.51 -25.76 8.13
CA PRO A 79 -20.46 -24.41 8.71
C PRO A 79 -19.11 -24.08 9.37
N LEU A 80 -18.36 -25.09 9.87
CA LEU A 80 -17.05 -24.86 10.50
C LEU A 80 -15.95 -24.59 9.46
N VAL A 81 -16.05 -25.22 8.28
CA VAL A 81 -15.14 -24.97 7.13
C VAL A 81 -15.50 -23.68 6.38
N LEU A 82 -16.76 -23.22 6.42
CA LEU A 82 -17.17 -21.94 5.83
C LEU A 82 -16.71 -20.72 6.64
N LEU A 83 -16.43 -20.86 7.94
CA LEU A 83 -15.98 -19.76 8.80
C LEU A 83 -14.48 -19.44 8.68
N THR A 84 -13.66 -20.35 8.13
CA THR A 84 -12.21 -20.15 7.99
C THR A 84 -11.79 -19.53 6.65
N ALA A 85 -12.72 -19.32 5.72
CA ALA A 85 -12.43 -18.83 4.36
C ALA A 85 -12.39 -17.30 4.22
N CYS A 86 -12.52 -16.54 5.31
CA CYS A 86 -12.56 -15.07 5.29
C CYS A 86 -11.42 -14.43 6.11
N SER A 87 -10.22 -15.02 6.15
CA SER A 87 -9.06 -14.29 6.66
C SER A 87 -8.64 -13.24 5.64
N SER A 88 -8.94 -11.98 5.94
CA SER A 88 -8.54 -10.79 5.16
C SER A 88 -7.07 -10.41 5.41
N ASP A 89 -6.24 -11.39 5.77
CA ASP A 89 -4.89 -11.16 6.27
C ASP A 89 -3.95 -10.91 5.10
N LEU A 90 -3.11 -9.87 5.24
CA LEU A 90 -2.04 -9.61 4.27
C LEU A 90 -1.07 -10.80 4.23
N PRO A 91 -0.52 -11.14 3.06
CA PRO A 91 0.42 -12.24 2.95
C PRO A 91 1.68 -11.96 3.81
N PRO A 92 2.31 -13.01 4.36
CA PRO A 92 3.56 -12.85 5.08
C PRO A 92 4.64 -12.24 4.16
N PRO A 93 5.58 -11.45 4.71
CA PRO A 93 6.67 -10.89 3.92
C PRO A 93 7.47 -11.99 3.22
N PRO A 94 7.76 -11.86 1.91
CA PRO A 94 8.63 -12.81 1.26
C PRO A 94 10.02 -12.74 1.90
N PRO A 95 10.72 -13.88 2.08
CA PRO A 95 12.09 -13.84 2.54
C PRO A 95 12.91 -12.93 1.62
N GLN A 96 14.01 -12.34 2.05
CA GLN A 96 14.86 -11.52 1.17
C GLN A 96 16.24 -12.17 1.00
N PRO A 97 16.93 -11.97 -0.13
CA PRO A 97 18.30 -12.47 -0.32
C PRO A 97 19.29 -11.85 0.68
N ILE A 98 19.04 -10.60 1.07
CA ILE A 98 19.75 -9.86 2.11
C ILE A 98 18.68 -9.27 3.02
N ALA A 99 18.84 -9.40 4.34
CA ALA A 99 17.92 -8.82 5.31
C ALA A 99 18.17 -7.31 5.46
N PHE A 100 17.75 -6.54 4.45
CA PHE A 100 17.83 -5.09 4.46
C PHE A 100 16.91 -4.49 5.51
N ASN A 101 17.48 -3.66 6.39
CA ASN A 101 16.79 -3.02 7.49
C ASN A 101 16.56 -1.53 7.16
N HIS A 102 15.32 -1.10 6.93
CA HIS A 102 15.04 0.31 6.62
C HIS A 102 15.28 1.22 7.83
N GLN A 103 14.98 0.72 9.03
CA GLN A 103 15.09 1.47 10.27
C GLN A 103 16.49 2.04 10.48
N VAL A 104 17.53 1.22 10.36
CA VAL A 104 18.90 1.70 10.56
C VAL A 104 19.32 2.74 9.51
N HIS A 105 18.77 2.68 8.29
CA HIS A 105 19.09 3.67 7.26
C HIS A 105 18.39 5.00 7.54
N ILE A 106 17.13 4.96 7.99
CA ILE A 106 16.34 6.15 8.31
C ILE A 106 16.83 6.82 9.60
N GLU A 107 17.23 6.04 10.60
CA GLU A 107 17.87 6.55 11.83
C GLU A 107 19.20 7.27 11.56
N ASN A 108 19.85 6.97 10.43
CA ASN A 108 21.06 7.64 9.96
C ASN A 108 20.76 8.71 8.89
N GLU A 109 19.54 9.26 8.90
CA GLU A 109 19.13 10.41 8.07
C GLU A 109 19.24 10.16 6.55
N ILE A 110 19.11 8.90 6.11
CA ILE A 110 19.09 8.57 4.68
C ILE A 110 17.66 8.73 4.15
N GLU A 111 17.45 9.75 3.34
CA GLU A 111 16.18 10.05 2.69
C GLU A 111 15.67 8.91 1.77
N CYS A 112 14.36 8.66 1.76
CA CYS A 112 13.70 7.62 0.97
C CYS A 112 14.09 7.68 -0.54
N VAL A 113 14.11 8.89 -1.09
CA VAL A 113 14.38 9.15 -2.51
C VAL A 113 15.83 8.89 -2.90
N ARG A 114 16.75 8.74 -1.92
CA ARG A 114 18.15 8.43 -2.19
C ARG A 114 18.29 7.07 -2.88
N CYS A 115 17.49 6.10 -2.42
CA CYS A 115 17.45 4.75 -2.96
C CYS A 115 16.31 4.58 -3.98
N HIS A 116 15.15 5.18 -3.71
CA HIS A 116 13.96 5.11 -4.58
C HIS A 116 13.90 6.25 -5.59
N GLN A 117 14.95 6.39 -6.39
CA GLN A 117 15.21 7.58 -7.23
C GLN A 117 14.14 7.82 -8.31
N GLY A 118 13.43 6.78 -8.75
CA GLY A 118 12.38 6.89 -9.77
C GLY A 118 11.04 7.38 -9.23
N VAL A 119 10.86 7.50 -7.90
CA VAL A 119 9.53 7.64 -7.28
C VAL A 119 8.79 8.90 -7.72
N GLU A 120 9.50 10.00 -7.97
CA GLU A 120 8.90 11.29 -8.34
C GLU A 120 8.63 11.41 -9.83
N THR A 121 9.36 10.69 -10.67
CA THR A 121 9.40 10.92 -12.13
C THR A 121 8.91 9.74 -12.96
N GLN A 122 8.97 8.53 -12.42
CA GLN A 122 8.70 7.29 -13.16
C GLN A 122 7.48 6.54 -12.62
N ALA A 123 7.05 5.54 -13.39
CA ALA A 123 5.99 4.64 -12.97
C ALA A 123 6.39 3.79 -11.75
N GLN A 124 7.61 3.26 -11.77
CA GLN A 124 8.21 2.55 -10.65
C GLN A 124 9.15 3.46 -9.87
N ALA A 125 9.09 3.39 -8.54
CA ALA A 125 10.11 3.97 -7.66
C ALA A 125 11.52 3.42 -7.94
N GLY A 126 11.57 2.16 -8.37
CA GLY A 126 12.82 1.44 -8.66
C GLY A 126 13.56 1.01 -7.39
N LEU A 127 14.52 0.10 -7.58
CA LEU A 127 15.55 -0.20 -6.60
C LEU A 127 16.89 0.13 -7.24
N PRO A 128 17.82 0.73 -6.47
CA PRO A 128 19.12 1.09 -7.02
C PRO A 128 19.96 -0.18 -7.26
N PRO A 129 20.97 -0.12 -8.15
CA PRO A 129 21.95 -1.19 -8.23
C PRO A 129 22.71 -1.30 -6.91
N ILE A 130 23.16 -2.51 -6.58
CA ILE A 130 23.85 -2.79 -5.31
C ILE A 130 25.16 -2.00 -5.14
N SER A 131 25.77 -1.54 -6.24
CA SER A 131 26.91 -0.62 -6.20
C SER A 131 26.59 0.69 -5.48
N SER A 132 25.33 1.12 -5.44
CA SER A 132 24.90 2.31 -4.70
C SER A 132 25.06 2.15 -3.20
N CYS A 133 24.88 0.93 -2.68
CA CYS A 133 25.07 0.63 -1.26
C CYS A 133 26.54 0.77 -0.86
N ALA A 134 27.46 0.44 -1.76
CA ALA A 134 28.90 0.53 -1.52
C ALA A 134 29.42 1.96 -1.34
N VAL A 135 28.65 2.99 -1.69
CA VAL A 135 29.05 4.40 -1.49
C VAL A 135 29.38 4.67 -0.03
N CYS A 136 28.58 4.14 0.90
CA CYS A 136 28.81 4.27 2.35
C CYS A 136 29.45 3.01 2.94
N HIS A 137 29.01 1.82 2.53
CA HIS A 137 29.49 0.57 3.12
C HIS A 137 30.97 0.25 2.81
N ARG A 138 31.56 0.77 1.71
CA ARG A 138 33.02 0.62 1.48
C ARG A 138 33.88 1.53 2.35
N ARG A 139 33.31 2.63 2.83
CA ARG A 139 34.00 3.60 3.69
C ARG A 139 33.95 3.21 5.16
N ASN A 140 33.26 2.10 5.47
CA ASN A 140 32.99 1.64 6.82
C ASN A 140 32.20 2.68 7.65
N ASP A 141 31.34 3.47 6.98
CA ASP A 141 30.43 4.42 7.62
C ASP A 141 29.28 3.70 8.38
N ALA A 142 29.20 2.36 8.25
CA ALA A 142 28.27 1.49 8.97
C ALA A 142 29.02 0.25 9.49
N PRO A 143 28.65 -0.31 10.66
CA PRO A 143 29.30 -1.48 11.21
C PRO A 143 29.11 -2.72 10.33
N ASP A 144 30.14 -3.58 10.29
CA ASP A 144 30.05 -4.87 9.64
C ASP A 144 28.94 -5.73 10.27
N SER A 145 28.12 -6.32 9.41
CA SER A 145 27.11 -7.30 9.78
C SER A 145 27.14 -8.47 8.80
N PRO A 146 26.62 -9.65 9.16
CA PRO A 146 26.53 -10.78 8.23
C PRO A 146 25.81 -10.40 6.92
N GLU A 147 24.85 -9.49 6.97
CA GLU A 147 24.11 -9.02 5.80
C GLU A 147 24.94 -8.06 4.92
N VAL A 148 25.76 -7.20 5.54
CA VAL A 148 26.71 -6.34 4.81
C VAL A 148 27.77 -7.20 4.12
N LEU A 149 28.30 -8.22 4.80
CA LEU A 149 29.28 -9.15 4.22
C LEU A 149 28.71 -9.92 3.00
N LYS A 150 27.45 -10.37 3.08
CA LYS A 150 26.75 -10.99 1.94
C LYS A 150 26.68 -10.04 0.74
N PHE A 151 26.21 -8.81 0.98
CA PHE A 151 26.13 -7.79 -0.07
C PHE A 151 27.50 -7.47 -0.68
N MET A 152 28.52 -7.26 0.15
CA MET A 152 29.87 -6.94 -0.30
C MET A 152 30.47 -8.07 -1.13
N GLY A 153 30.28 -9.33 -0.73
CA GLY A 153 30.67 -10.48 -1.53
C GLY A 153 29.95 -10.55 -2.89
N ASN A 154 28.65 -10.25 -2.94
CA ASN A 154 27.93 -10.17 -4.22
C ASN A 154 28.50 -9.07 -5.12
N LEU A 155 28.83 -7.90 -4.55
CA LEU A 155 29.42 -6.79 -5.28
C LEU A 155 30.80 -7.16 -5.86
N GLU A 156 31.63 -7.88 -5.11
CA GLU A 156 32.95 -8.36 -5.56
C GLU A 156 32.83 -9.36 -6.72
N ARG A 157 31.84 -10.26 -6.67
CA ARG A 157 31.57 -11.22 -7.74
C ARG A 157 30.82 -10.62 -8.94
N GLY A 158 30.37 -9.37 -8.85
CA GLY A 158 29.52 -8.73 -9.87
C GLY A 158 28.12 -9.34 -9.96
N GLU A 159 27.67 -10.02 -8.90
CA GLU A 159 26.36 -10.68 -8.85
C GLU A 159 25.28 -9.70 -8.38
N PRO A 160 24.22 -9.45 -9.17
CA PRO A 160 23.13 -8.59 -8.73
C PRO A 160 22.31 -9.26 -7.63
N VAL A 161 21.73 -8.45 -6.75
CA VAL A 161 20.77 -8.94 -5.75
C VAL A 161 19.37 -8.94 -6.36
N ILE A 162 18.77 -10.13 -6.43
CA ILE A 162 17.42 -10.32 -6.96
C ILE A 162 16.40 -10.18 -5.82
N TRP A 163 15.91 -8.96 -5.61
CA TRP A 163 14.93 -8.65 -4.58
C TRP A 163 13.56 -9.28 -4.87
N ARG A 164 12.90 -9.77 -3.82
CA ARG A 164 11.50 -10.20 -3.91
C ARG A 164 10.59 -9.02 -3.53
N LYS A 165 9.77 -8.58 -4.49
CA LYS A 165 8.87 -7.43 -4.29
C LYS A 165 7.83 -7.76 -3.21
N VAL A 166 7.73 -6.89 -2.23
CA VAL A 166 6.73 -6.98 -1.14
C VAL A 166 5.36 -6.52 -1.62
N ASN A 167 5.31 -5.40 -2.36
CA ASN A 167 4.10 -4.88 -2.96
C ASN A 167 4.09 -5.21 -4.45
N THR A 168 3.17 -6.07 -4.87
CA THR A 168 3.03 -6.50 -6.27
C THR A 168 1.56 -6.44 -6.66
N LEU A 169 1.27 -5.77 -7.78
CA LEU A 169 -0.02 -5.85 -8.44
C LEU A 169 -0.05 -7.11 -9.31
N PRO A 170 -1.13 -7.91 -9.27
CA PRO A 170 -1.26 -9.08 -10.13
C PRO A 170 -1.33 -8.63 -11.59
N THR A 171 -0.57 -9.28 -12.47
CA THR A 171 -0.54 -8.97 -13.91
C THR A 171 -1.90 -9.20 -14.57
N SER A 172 -2.68 -10.17 -14.08
CA SER A 172 -4.05 -10.44 -14.54
C SER A 172 -5.03 -9.30 -14.29
N ALA A 173 -4.73 -8.37 -13.37
CA ALA A 173 -5.59 -7.22 -13.12
C ALA A 173 -5.42 -6.11 -14.17
N MET A 174 -4.39 -6.16 -15.03
CA MET A 174 -4.12 -5.14 -16.05
C MET A 174 -4.14 -3.71 -15.49
N VAL A 175 -3.56 -3.51 -14.29
CA VAL A 175 -3.47 -2.22 -13.63
C VAL A 175 -2.09 -1.62 -13.86
N HIS A 176 -2.04 -0.39 -14.37
CA HIS A 176 -0.81 0.34 -14.68
C HIS A 176 -0.56 1.44 -13.66
N PHE A 177 -0.12 1.05 -12.47
CA PHE A 177 0.20 1.99 -11.39
C PHE A 177 1.47 2.80 -11.68
N LYS A 178 1.41 4.11 -11.41
CA LYS A 178 2.55 5.05 -11.53
C LYS A 178 2.75 5.82 -10.24
N HIS A 179 3.97 5.87 -9.70
CA HIS A 179 4.26 6.62 -8.47
C HIS A 179 4.17 8.14 -8.69
N SER A 180 4.76 8.64 -9.78
CA SER A 180 4.88 10.08 -10.04
C SER A 180 3.59 10.92 -9.87
N PRO A 181 2.41 10.55 -10.41
CA PRO A 181 1.19 11.34 -10.18
C PRO A 181 0.73 11.34 -8.72
N HIS A 182 0.97 10.26 -7.96
CA HIS A 182 0.57 10.18 -6.55
C HIS A 182 1.49 11.05 -5.69
N ILE A 183 2.79 11.03 -5.97
CA ILE A 183 3.75 11.91 -5.28
C ILE A 183 3.49 13.38 -5.64
N ALA A 184 3.23 13.70 -6.90
CA ALA A 184 2.88 15.06 -7.33
C ALA A 184 1.59 15.58 -6.68
N ALA A 185 0.66 14.68 -6.33
CA ALA A 185 -0.55 14.99 -5.58
C ALA A 185 -0.33 15.11 -4.06
N GLY A 186 0.90 14.99 -3.56
CA GLY A 186 1.24 15.07 -2.14
C GLY A 186 0.75 13.85 -1.32
N VAL A 187 0.68 12.67 -1.93
CA VAL A 187 0.39 11.44 -1.20
C VAL A 187 1.66 10.97 -0.48
N GLU A 188 1.63 11.01 0.84
CA GLU A 188 2.72 10.52 1.69
C GLU A 188 2.99 9.02 1.49
N CYS A 189 4.26 8.61 1.47
CA CYS A 189 4.67 7.21 1.29
C CYS A 189 3.97 6.27 2.28
N ALA A 190 3.83 6.73 3.53
CA ALA A 190 3.23 5.97 4.61
C ALA A 190 1.74 5.67 4.41
N THR A 191 1.05 6.42 3.54
CA THR A 191 -0.35 6.15 3.19
C THR A 191 -0.51 4.75 2.57
N CYS A 192 0.45 4.34 1.74
CA CYS A 192 0.43 3.07 1.02
C CYS A 192 1.35 2.02 1.65
N HIS A 193 2.53 2.46 2.13
CA HIS A 193 3.59 1.57 2.59
C HIS A 193 3.71 1.50 4.12
N GLY A 194 2.96 2.34 4.84
CA GLY A 194 3.03 2.42 6.30
C GLY A 194 4.32 3.05 6.77
N ASP A 195 4.61 2.92 8.05
CA ASP A 195 5.87 3.39 8.61
C ASP A 195 7.03 2.46 8.23
N VAL A 196 7.49 2.58 6.98
CA VAL A 196 8.65 1.83 6.46
C VAL A 196 9.91 2.21 7.23
N GLY A 197 9.98 3.43 7.77
CA GLY A 197 11.11 3.90 8.55
C GLY A 197 11.32 3.15 9.85
N SER A 198 10.32 2.42 10.37
CA SER A 198 10.50 1.49 11.50
C SER A 198 10.56 0.02 11.09
N MET A 199 10.57 -0.30 9.79
CA MET A 199 10.58 -1.68 9.32
C MET A 199 11.99 -2.27 9.23
N THR A 200 12.28 -3.22 10.12
CA THR A 200 13.46 -4.10 9.99
C THR A 200 13.30 -5.12 8.86
N VAL A 201 12.06 -5.50 8.55
CA VAL A 201 11.68 -6.30 7.37
C VAL A 201 10.50 -5.63 6.70
N ALA A 202 10.65 -5.28 5.42
CA ALA A 202 9.58 -4.67 4.65
C ALA A 202 8.38 -5.62 4.50
N ARG A 203 7.19 -5.12 4.82
CA ARG A 203 5.93 -5.88 4.78
C ARG A 203 4.82 -5.06 4.13
N GLN A 204 3.78 -5.75 3.67
CA GLN A 204 2.58 -5.05 3.23
C GLN A 204 1.85 -4.50 4.46
N VAL A 205 1.27 -3.30 4.31
CA VAL A 205 0.33 -2.71 5.28
C VAL A 205 -1.03 -2.44 4.67
N VAL A 206 -1.08 -2.39 3.34
CA VAL A 206 -2.26 -2.21 2.53
C VAL A 206 -2.26 -3.32 1.49
N ASN A 207 -3.44 -3.89 1.21
CA ASN A 207 -3.61 -4.79 0.08
C ASN A 207 -3.71 -3.96 -1.20
N VAL A 208 -2.57 -3.64 -1.82
CA VAL A 208 -2.55 -2.85 -3.07
C VAL A 208 -3.21 -3.57 -4.26
N ALA A 209 -3.42 -4.89 -4.17
CA ALA A 209 -4.16 -5.65 -5.17
C ALA A 209 -5.69 -5.49 -5.04
N ASP A 210 -6.17 -4.89 -3.96
CA ASP A 210 -7.58 -4.57 -3.78
C ASP A 210 -7.95 -3.24 -4.47
N MET A 211 -8.70 -3.35 -5.56
CA MET A 211 -9.27 -2.20 -6.27
C MET A 211 -10.15 -1.34 -5.35
N GLY A 212 -10.85 -1.93 -4.38
CA GLY A 212 -11.73 -1.23 -3.45
C GLY A 212 -10.96 -0.18 -2.63
N TRP A 213 -9.77 -0.53 -2.14
CA TRP A 213 -8.89 0.39 -1.44
C TRP A 213 -8.48 1.58 -2.32
N CYS A 214 -8.03 1.31 -3.56
CA CYS A 214 -7.64 2.35 -4.52
C CYS A 214 -8.80 3.32 -4.82
N LEU A 215 -9.98 2.79 -5.13
CA LEU A 215 -11.16 3.59 -5.43
C LEU A 215 -11.64 4.41 -4.25
N SER A 216 -11.52 3.90 -3.02
CA SER A 216 -11.93 4.62 -1.82
C SER A 216 -11.02 5.82 -1.59
N CYS A 217 -9.69 5.61 -1.66
CA CYS A 217 -8.70 6.68 -1.58
C CYS A 217 -8.88 7.73 -2.69
N HIS A 218 -9.14 7.30 -3.93
CA HIS A 218 -9.39 8.21 -5.05
C HIS A 218 -10.65 9.06 -4.83
N LYS A 219 -11.76 8.46 -4.35
CA LYS A 219 -13.00 9.20 -4.03
C LYS A 219 -12.78 10.23 -2.95
N GLU A 220 -12.10 9.86 -1.86
CA GLU A 220 -11.82 10.75 -0.74
C GLU A 220 -10.96 11.96 -1.15
N ARG A 221 -10.06 11.77 -2.12
CA ARG A 221 -9.15 12.80 -2.62
C ARG A 221 -9.65 13.52 -3.89
N GLY A 222 -10.86 13.20 -4.37
CA GLY A 222 -11.41 13.79 -5.60
C GLY A 222 -10.61 13.44 -6.87
N ALA A 223 -9.89 12.32 -6.86
CA ALA A 223 -9.15 11.82 -8.02
C ALA A 223 -10.07 10.99 -8.94
N SER A 224 -9.63 10.81 -10.19
CA SER A 224 -10.38 10.02 -11.18
C SER A 224 -10.58 8.58 -10.71
N VAL A 225 -11.82 8.09 -10.82
CA VAL A 225 -12.20 6.68 -10.62
C VAL A 225 -12.58 6.00 -11.94
N ASP A 226 -12.29 6.66 -13.07
CA ASP A 226 -12.55 6.12 -14.40
C ASP A 226 -11.69 4.88 -14.67
N CYS A 227 -12.29 3.84 -15.24
CA CYS A 227 -11.63 2.56 -15.49
C CYS A 227 -10.34 2.69 -16.30
N LEU A 228 -10.33 3.56 -17.32
CA LEU A 228 -9.19 3.74 -18.23
C LEU A 228 -8.05 4.53 -17.59
N THR A 229 -8.29 5.18 -16.44
CA THR A 229 -7.22 5.80 -15.66
C THR A 229 -6.22 4.75 -15.17
N CYS A 230 -6.70 3.54 -14.87
CA CYS A 230 -5.90 2.46 -14.30
C CYS A 230 -5.65 1.30 -15.28
N HIS A 231 -6.58 1.04 -16.19
CA HIS A 231 -6.59 -0.11 -17.10
C HIS A 231 -6.46 0.33 -18.56
N HIS A 232 -5.23 0.46 -19.07
CA HIS A 232 -4.94 0.89 -20.44
C HIS A 232 -3.85 0.06 -21.10
#